data_AF-A0A3S6H6H5-F1
#
_entry.id   AF-A0A3S6H6H5-F1
#
_cell.length_a   1.000
_cell.length_b   1.000
_cell.length_c   1.000
_cell.angle_alpha   90.00
_cell.angle_beta   90.00
_cell.angle_gamma   90.00
#
_symmetry.space_group_name_H-M   'P 1'
#
loop_
_entity.id
_entity.type
_entity.pdbx_description
1 polymer ?
#
loop_
_entity_poly.entity_id
_entity_poly.type
_entity_poly.pdbx_seq_one_letter_code
_entity_poly.pdbx_strand_id
1 'polypeptide(L)' 'EDAEDGPPELLFIHGGHTAKISDFSWNPNEPWVICSVSEDNIMQVWQMAENIYNDEEPETPASELESAAS' A
#
# COMPACT_ATOMS: atom_id res chain seq x y z
N GLU A 1 -20.20 14.73 -3.85
CA GLU A 1 -19.23 14.94 -4.94
C GLU A 1 -18.18 13.89 -4.73
N ASP A 2 -18.55 12.67 -5.13
CA ASP A 2 -17.68 11.50 -5.18
C ASP A 2 -16.39 11.93 -5.88
N ALA A 3 -15.28 11.91 -5.15
CA ALA A 3 -13.99 11.94 -5.82
C ALA A 3 -14.03 10.77 -6.79
N GLU A 4 -14.09 11.08 -8.09
CA GLU A 4 -14.10 10.10 -9.17
C GLU A 4 -13.03 9.07 -8.82
N ASP A 5 -13.44 7.80 -8.70
CA ASP A 5 -12.55 6.67 -8.46
C ASP A 5 -11.33 6.88 -9.36
N GLY A 6 -10.14 6.96 -8.76
CA GLY A 6 -8.93 7.33 -9.47
C GLY A 6 -8.75 6.43 -10.70
N PRO A 7 -7.90 6.83 -11.65
CA PRO A 7 -7.70 6.00 -12.82
C PRO A 7 -7.27 4.58 -12.38
N PRO A 8 -7.64 3.51 -13.10
CA PRO A 8 -7.50 2.12 -12.63
C PRO A 8 -6.06 1.71 -12.32
N GLU A 9 -5.06 2.46 -12.78
CA GLU A 9 -3.64 2.30 -12.45
C GLU A 9 -3.20 2.94 -11.11
N LEU A 10 -4.06 3.72 -10.45
CA LEU A 10 -3.77 4.33 -9.16
C LEU A 10 -3.80 3.26 -8.06
N LEU A 11 -2.62 2.82 -7.62
CA LEU A 11 -2.50 1.74 -6.65
C LEU A 11 -2.67 2.18 -5.19
N PHE A 12 -2.02 3.28 -4.79
CA PHE A 12 -1.95 3.69 -3.39
C PHE A 12 -1.71 5.19 -3.23
N ILE A 13 -2.35 5.78 -2.21
CA ILE A 13 -2.08 7.15 -1.75
C ILE A 13 -1.59 7.10 -0.31
N HIS A 14 -0.34 7.50 -0.08
CA HIS A 14 0.20 7.65 1.25
C HIS A 14 -0.17 9.02 1.85
N GLY A 15 -1.20 9.05 2.70
CA GLY A 15 -1.70 10.27 3.36
C GLY A 15 -0.97 10.67 4.65
N GLY A 16 0.24 10.17 4.89
CA GLY A 16 0.95 10.37 6.17
C GLY A 16 1.61 11.74 6.37
N HIS A 17 1.87 12.49 5.30
CA HIS A 17 2.53 13.80 5.37
C HIS A 17 1.52 14.95 5.46
N THR A 18 1.78 15.92 6.34
CA THR A 18 0.95 17.12 6.55
C THR A 18 1.46 18.37 5.84
N ALA A 19 2.64 18.30 5.25
CA ALA A 19 3.24 19.35 4.44
C ALA A 19 3.71 18.81 3.09
N LYS A 20 4.16 19.71 2.22
CA LYS A 20 4.66 19.36 0.90
C LYS A 20 5.86 18.41 1.01
N ILE A 21 5.78 17.30 0.29
CA ILE A 21 6.88 16.34 0.14
C ILE A 21 7.98 17.03 -0.68
N SER A 22 9.19 17.04 -0.13
CA SER A 22 10.37 17.63 -0.77
C SER A 22 11.11 16.61 -1.63
N ASP A 23 11.24 15.37 -1.16
CA ASP A 23 11.91 14.28 -1.87
C ASP A 23 11.46 12.90 -1.33
N PHE A 24 11.74 11.84 -2.09
CA PHE A 24 11.55 10.46 -1.67
C PHE A 24 12.53 9.51 -2.36
N SER A 25 12.74 8.34 -1.77
CA SER A 25 13.59 7.29 -2.31
C SER A 25 13.03 5.91 -2.02
N TRP A 26 13.10 5.02 -3.00
CA TRP A 26 12.82 3.61 -2.84
C TRP A 26 13.99 2.91 -2.15
N ASN A 27 13.69 1.99 -1.25
CA ASN A 27 14.71 1.10 -0.70
C ASN A 27 15.13 0.09 -1.79
N PRO A 28 16.42 0.02 -2.17
CA PRO A 28 16.88 -0.93 -3.19
C PRO A 28 16.96 -2.38 -2.69
N ASN A 29 16.86 -2.60 -1.38
CA ASN A 29 17.02 -3.92 -0.76
C ASN A 29 15.69 -4.54 -0.32
N GLU A 30 14.67 -3.72 -0.07
CA GLU A 30 13.36 -4.18 0.43
C GLU A 30 12.25 -3.64 -0.47
N PRO A 31 11.56 -4.52 -1.23
CA PRO A 31 10.45 -4.12 -2.09
C PRO A 31 9.38 -3.36 -1.31
N TRP A 32 8.80 -2.36 -1.96
CA TRP A 32 7.69 -1.56 -1.44
C TRP A 32 8.00 -0.67 -0.23
N VAL A 33 9.24 -0.67 0.27
CA VAL A 33 9.68 0.26 1.31
C VAL A 33 10.16 1.57 0.68
N ILE A 34 9.61 2.69 1.17
CA ILE A 34 9.94 4.04 0.73
C ILE A 34 10.37 4.89 1.94
N CYS A 35 11.34 5.76 1.72
CA CYS A 35 11.63 6.89 2.60
C CYS A 35 11.18 8.19 1.92
N SER A 36 10.41 9.03 2.60
CA SER A 36 10.02 10.36 2.10
C SER A 36 10.21 11.44 3.16
N VAL A 37 10.49 12.65 2.70
CA VAL A 37 10.74 13.83 3.56
C VAL A 37 9.85 15.00 3.14
N SER A 38 9.42 15.80 4.12
CA SER A 38 8.54 16.95 3.92
C SER A 38 9.13 18.26 4.45
N GLU A 39 8.54 19.39 4.03
CA GLU A 39 8.99 20.74 4.40
C GLU A 39 8.78 21.08 5.90
N ASP A 40 7.95 20.31 6.63
CA ASP A 40 7.69 20.46 8.08
C ASP A 40 8.62 19.59 8.96
N ASN A 41 9.80 19.26 8.44
CA ASN A 41 10.85 18.49 9.12
C ASN A 41 10.49 17.05 9.49
N ILE A 42 9.51 16.47 8.82
CA ILE A 42 9.13 15.07 9.00
C ILE A 42 9.82 14.18 7.96
N MET A 43 10.38 13.06 8.42
CA MET A 43 10.84 11.94 7.61
C MET A 43 9.98 10.72 7.97
N GLN A 44 9.50 10.01 6.96
CA GLN A 44 8.72 8.78 7.14
C GLN A 44 9.36 7.66 6.33
N VAL A 45 9.56 6.51 6.98
CA VAL A 45 9.86 5.23 6.32
C VAL A 45 8.59 4.39 6.42
N TRP A 46 8.06 3.96 5.28
CA TRP A 46 6.77 3.28 5.22
C TRP A 46 6.76 2.23 4.12
N GLN A 47 5.84 1.27 4.27
CA GLN A 47 5.60 0.18 3.35
C GLN A 47 4.10 -0.02 3.25
N MET A 48 3.56 -0.10 2.04
CA MET A 48 2.16 -0.45 1.85
C MET A 48 1.92 -1.93 2.17
N ALA A 49 0.71 -2.26 2.61
CA ALA A 49 0.36 -3.63 2.97
C ALA A 49 0.32 -4.54 1.72
N GLU A 50 0.62 -5.82 1.91
CA GLU A 50 0.69 -6.82 0.83
C GLU A 50 -0.61 -6.95 0.03
N ASN A 51 -1.74 -6.93 0.73
CA ASN A 51 -3.07 -7.02 0.14
C ASN A 51 -3.44 -5.83 -0.76
N ILE A 52 -2.62 -4.78 -0.83
CA ILE A 52 -2.83 -3.63 -1.72
C ILE A 52 -2.23 -3.89 -3.10
N TYR A 53 -1.11 -4.62 -3.19
CA TYR A 53 -0.39 -4.86 -4.45
C TYR A 53 -0.42 -6.31 -4.92
N ASN A 54 -0.88 -7.24 -4.08
CA ASN A 54 -1.03 -8.63 -4.46
C ASN A 54 -2.50 -8.91 -4.86
N ASP A 55 -2.71 -9.30 -6.11
CA ASP A 55 -4.03 -9.69 -6.64
C ASP A 55 -4.42 -11.14 -6.30
N GLU A 56 -3.53 -11.90 -5.64
CA GLU A 56 -3.83 -13.27 -5.23
C GLU A 56 -4.82 -13.26 -4.05
N GLU A 57 -6.04 -13.78 -4.27
CA GLU A 57 -6.93 -14.15 -3.17
C GLU A 57 -6.15 -15.11 -2.24
N PRO A 58 -6.25 -14.96 -0.91
CA PRO A 58 -5.61 -15.89 0.00
C PRO A 58 -6.06 -17.30 -0.38
N GLU A 59 -5.12 -18.17 -0.74
CA GLU A 59 -5.41 -19.57 -1.08
C GLU A 59 -6.15 -20.19 0.11
N THR A 60 -7.48 -20.25 0.03
CA THR A 60 -8.25 -21.00 1.03
C THR A 60 -7.89 -22.46 0.82
N PRO A 61 -7.18 -23.11 1.77
CA PRO A 61 -6.82 -24.50 1.59
C PRO A 61 -8.12 -25.30 1.44
N ALA A 62 -8.19 -26.19 0.45
CA ALA A 62 -9.41 -26.93 0.10
C ALA A 62 -10.10 -27.61 1.31
N SER A 63 -9.33 -27.94 2.36
CA SER A 63 -9.82 -28.48 3.63
C SER A 63 -10.79 -27.57 4.39
N GLU A 64 -10.70 -26.25 4.24
CA GLU A 64 -11.63 -25.30 4.88
C GLU A 64 -12.94 -25.15 4.10
N LEU A 65 -12.93 -25.36 2.79
CA LEU A 65 -14.13 -25.35 1.94
C LEU A 65 -15.01 -26.59 2.17
N GLU A 66 -14.40 -27.75 2.48
CA GLU A 66 -15.15 -28.99 2.80
C GLU A 66 -15.86 -28.94 4.16
N SER A 67 -15.32 -28.21 5.14
CA SER A 67 -15.92 -28.10 6.48
C SER A 67 -17.16 -27.20 6.53
N ALA A 68 -17.35 -26.32 5.54
CA ALA A 68 -18.52 -25.45 5.44
C ALA A 68 -19.73 -26.10 4.73
N ALA A 69 -19.52 -27.27 4.11
CA ALA A 69 -20.54 -27.98 3.35
C ALA A 69 -21.12 -29.23 4.08
N SER A 70 -20.76 -29.44 5.36
CA SER A 70 -21.29 -30.52 6.21
C SER A 70 -22.21 -30.03 7.32
#